data_AF-A0A4R1MW32-F1
#
_entry.id   AF-A0A4R1MW32-F1
#
_cell.length_a   1.000
_cell.length_b   1.000
_cell.length_c   1.000
_cell.angle_alpha   90.00
_cell.angle_beta   90.00
_cell.angle_gamma   90.00
#
_symmetry.space_group_name_H-M   'P 1'
#
loop_
_entity.id
_entity.type
_entity.pdbx_description
1 polymer ?
#
loop_
_entity_poly.entity_id
_entity_poly.type
_entity_poly.pdbx_seq_one_letter_code
_entity_poly.pdbx_strand_id
1 'polypeptide(L)'
;MADINRDDDLIEVAFPPRFNYGERVIARSVIRNDGTYNGKDIGEVLVNKGEIGYVTSIDTFLQQFYIYAVDFVESGHRVGMRAKELCTLDNLPDDVLQGLGERAEALHKIGTRVQPETSQPQEPSA
;
A
#
# COMPACT_ATOMS: atom_id res chain seq x y z
N MET A 1 21.89 -6.51 32.65
CA MET A 1 21.76 -6.94 31.25
C MET A 1 20.33 -6.66 30.86
N ALA A 2 20.08 -5.68 30.00
CA ALA A 2 18.74 -5.41 29.51
C ALA A 2 18.28 -6.63 28.68
N ASP A 3 17.10 -7.14 28.97
CA ASP A 3 16.38 -8.08 28.11
C ASP A 3 16.18 -7.39 26.76
N ILE A 4 17.10 -7.64 25.83
CA ILE A 4 16.92 -7.28 24.43
C ILE A 4 15.90 -8.28 23.94
N ASN A 5 14.63 -7.87 23.94
CA ASN A 5 13.55 -8.68 23.40
C ASN A 5 13.83 -8.91 21.90
N ARG A 6 14.44 -10.06 21.57
CA ARG A 6 14.64 -10.57 20.20
C ARG A 6 13.40 -11.35 19.74
N ASP A 7 12.22 -10.79 19.88
CA ASP A 7 11.00 -11.34 19.28
C ASP A 7 10.98 -11.17 17.73
N ASP A 8 12.04 -10.62 17.13
CA ASP A 8 12.16 -10.27 15.70
C ASP A 8 13.35 -10.99 15.03
N ASP A 9 13.59 -12.27 15.35
CA ASP A 9 14.63 -13.12 14.71
C ASP A 9 14.26 -13.54 13.26
N LEU A 10 13.24 -12.91 12.66
CA LEU A 10 12.81 -13.15 11.28
C LEU A 10 13.50 -12.15 10.35
N ILE A 11 14.60 -12.58 9.74
CA ILE A 11 15.23 -11.87 8.62
C ILE A 11 14.25 -11.90 7.45
N GLU A 12 13.45 -10.86 7.27
CA GLU A 12 12.48 -10.77 6.17
C GLU A 12 13.17 -10.94 4.82
N VAL A 13 14.39 -10.42 4.69
CA VAL A 13 15.23 -10.50 3.46
C VAL A 13 15.68 -11.93 3.13
N ALA A 14 15.58 -12.88 4.07
CA ALA A 14 15.85 -14.30 3.77
C ALA A 14 14.77 -14.94 2.89
N PHE A 15 13.63 -14.27 2.71
CA PHE A 15 12.52 -14.70 1.87
C PHE A 15 12.29 -13.73 0.71
N PRO A 16 11.59 -14.14 -0.35
CA PRO A 16 11.16 -13.22 -1.40
C PRO A 16 10.34 -12.05 -0.83
N PRO A 17 10.43 -10.85 -1.43
CA PRO A 17 9.57 -9.72 -1.07
C PRO A 17 8.10 -10.11 -1.13
N ARG A 18 7.30 -9.59 -0.19
CA ARG A 18 5.86 -9.87 -0.13
C ARG A 18 5.06 -9.11 -1.20
N PHE A 19 5.59 -7.98 -1.66
CA PHE A 19 4.98 -7.15 -2.69
C PHE A 19 5.96 -6.94 -3.83
N ASN A 20 5.43 -6.73 -5.03
CA ASN A 20 6.21 -6.47 -6.22
C ASN A 20 6.19 -4.99 -6.61
N TYR A 21 7.14 -4.59 -7.45
CA TYR A 21 7.11 -3.26 -8.08
C TYR A 21 5.82 -3.09 -8.89
N GLY A 22 5.17 -1.94 -8.74
CA GLY A 22 3.91 -1.60 -9.42
C GLY A 22 2.66 -2.18 -8.77
N GLU A 23 2.79 -2.97 -7.70
CA GLU A 23 1.64 -3.59 -7.03
C GLU A 23 0.81 -2.55 -6.26
N ARG A 24 -0.53 -2.69 -6.34
CA ARG A 24 -1.45 -1.85 -5.59
C ARG A 24 -1.53 -2.31 -4.15
N VAL A 25 -1.26 -1.37 -3.26
CA VAL A 25 -1.28 -1.60 -1.82
C VAL A 25 -2.13 -0.55 -1.10
N ILE A 26 -2.66 -0.94 0.04
CA ILE A 26 -3.40 -0.05 0.94
C ILE A 26 -2.68 0.05 2.28
N ALA A 27 -2.64 1.26 2.84
CA ALA A 27 -2.08 1.50 4.17
C ALA A 27 -3.00 0.91 5.24
N ARG A 28 -2.49 -0.04 6.03
CA ARG A 28 -3.24 -0.65 7.15
C ARG A 28 -3.15 0.17 8.44
N SER A 29 -2.13 1.01 8.53
CA SER A 29 -1.79 1.82 9.69
C SER A 29 -1.58 3.27 9.27
N VAL A 30 -1.82 4.21 10.18
CA VAL A 30 -1.48 5.62 9.97
C VAL A 30 0.04 5.75 10.08
N ILE A 31 0.66 6.39 9.09
CA ILE A 31 2.10 6.64 9.09
C ILE A 31 2.35 8.10 9.44
N ARG A 32 3.27 8.30 10.39
CA ARG A 32 3.71 9.61 10.85
C ARG A 32 5.18 9.78 10.51
N ASN A 33 5.57 11.00 10.21
CA ASN A 33 6.96 11.33 9.95
C ASN A 33 7.79 11.08 11.21
N ASP A 34 8.80 10.22 11.13
CA ASP A 34 9.76 9.95 12.20
C ASP A 34 10.96 10.91 12.16
N GLY A 35 11.00 11.82 11.18
CA GLY A 35 12.08 12.77 10.93
C GLY A 35 12.86 12.48 9.65
N THR A 36 12.52 11.41 8.93
CA THR A 36 13.15 11.06 7.64
C THR A 36 12.47 11.72 6.43
N TYR A 37 11.21 12.15 6.56
CA TYR A 37 10.48 12.80 5.48
C TYR A 37 10.75 14.31 5.46
N ASN A 38 11.07 14.85 4.28
CA ASN A 38 11.43 16.24 4.11
C ASN A 38 10.21 17.18 4.07
N GLY A 39 10.35 18.39 4.62
CA GLY A 39 9.31 19.41 4.55
C GLY A 39 8.08 19.17 5.42
N LYS A 40 8.13 18.19 6.33
CA LYS A 40 7.07 17.86 7.30
C LYS A 40 7.65 17.77 8.70
N ASP A 41 6.88 18.16 9.70
CA ASP A 41 7.33 18.08 11.09
C ASP A 41 7.33 16.64 11.60
N ILE A 42 8.17 16.36 12.60
CA ILE A 42 8.19 15.05 13.28
C ILE A 42 6.82 14.82 13.93
N GLY A 43 6.23 13.65 13.69
CA GLY A 43 4.92 13.26 14.19
C GLY A 43 3.73 13.66 13.31
N GLU A 44 3.96 14.47 12.26
CA GLU A 44 2.93 14.82 11.29
C GLU A 44 2.46 13.58 10.51
N VAL A 45 1.16 13.48 10.26
CA VAL A 45 0.58 12.35 9.52
C VAL A 45 0.92 12.52 8.04
N LEU A 46 1.64 11.54 7.49
CA LEU A 46 1.96 11.48 6.06
C LEU A 46 0.90 10.70 5.29
N VAL A 47 0.43 9.60 5.88
CA VAL A 47 -0.50 8.66 5.24
C VAL A 47 -1.53 8.20 6.26
N ASN A 48 -2.80 8.24 5.89
CA ASN A 48 -3.92 7.74 6.66
C ASN A 48 -4.17 6.26 6.38
N LYS A 49 -4.78 5.59 7.37
CA LYS A 49 -5.26 4.22 7.18
C LYS A 49 -6.32 4.20 6.08
N GLY A 50 -6.14 3.31 5.10
CA GLY A 50 -7.04 3.17 3.96
C GLY A 50 -6.58 3.90 2.70
N GLU A 51 -5.52 4.71 2.75
CA GLU A 51 -4.96 5.33 1.55
C GLU A 51 -4.34 4.27 0.63
N ILE A 52 -4.51 4.49 -0.67
CA ILE A 52 -4.05 3.59 -1.72
C ILE A 52 -2.78 4.17 -2.32
N GLY A 53 -1.80 3.28 -2.51
CA GLY A 53 -0.58 3.61 -3.21
C GLY A 53 -0.06 2.48 -4.06
N TYR A 54 1.00 2.79 -4.79
CA TYR A 54 1.68 1.85 -5.67
C TYR A 54 3.12 1.69 -5.21
N VAL A 55 3.61 0.45 -5.17
CA VAL A 55 5.01 0.17 -4.83
C VAL A 55 5.91 0.67 -5.97
N THR A 56 6.83 1.57 -5.66
CA THR A 56 7.77 2.19 -6.61
C THR A 56 9.21 1.76 -6.40
N SER A 57 9.59 1.30 -5.21
CA SER A 57 10.86 0.61 -5.00
C SER A 57 10.76 -0.36 -3.84
N ILE A 58 11.66 -1.35 -3.84
CA ILE A 58 11.80 -2.32 -2.76
C ILE A 58 13.26 -2.23 -2.31
N ASP A 59 13.45 -1.60 -1.17
CA ASP A 59 14.73 -1.40 -0.55
C ASP A 59 14.87 -2.33 0.67
N THR A 60 16.07 -2.39 1.24
CA THR A 60 16.31 -3.17 2.45
C THR A 60 16.91 -2.31 3.54
N PHE A 61 16.54 -2.56 4.79
CA PHE A 61 17.10 -1.88 5.95
C PHE A 61 17.79 -2.89 6.87
N LEU A 62 19.04 -2.58 7.25
CA LEU A 62 19.92 -3.43 8.06
C LEU A 62 20.05 -4.88 7.55
N GLN A 63 19.79 -5.11 6.26
CA GLN A 63 19.71 -6.43 5.63
C GLN A 63 18.72 -7.40 6.31
N GLN A 64 17.82 -6.88 7.13
CA GLN A 64 16.85 -7.64 7.92
C GLN A 64 15.41 -7.37 7.47
N PHE A 65 15.11 -6.14 7.06
CA PHE A 65 13.75 -5.72 6.73
C PHE A 65 13.63 -5.29 5.27
N TYR A 66 12.50 -5.61 4.64
CA TYR A 66 12.12 -4.96 3.39
C TYR A 66 11.41 -3.64 3.67
N ILE A 67 11.85 -2.60 2.98
CA ILE A 67 11.23 -1.28 2.97
C ILE A 67 10.64 -1.04 1.60
N TYR A 68 9.32 -0.94 1.52
CA TYR A 68 8.60 -0.68 0.28
C TYR A 68 8.38 0.83 0.16
N ALA A 69 8.95 1.47 -0.85
CA ALA A 69 8.62 2.85 -1.15
C ALA A 69 7.29 2.88 -1.91
N VAL A 70 6.26 3.41 -1.26
CA VAL A 70 4.91 3.48 -1.80
C VAL A 70 4.59 4.93 -2.14
N ASP A 71 4.11 5.14 -3.36
CA ASP A 71 3.60 6.42 -3.83
C ASP A 71 2.09 6.48 -3.64
N PHE A 72 1.63 7.30 -2.69
CA PHE A 72 0.22 7.44 -2.35
C PHE A 72 -0.45 8.48 -3.25
N VAL A 73 -1.46 8.06 -4.01
CA VAL A 73 -2.06 8.91 -5.05
C VAL A 73 -2.89 10.04 -4.46
N GLU A 74 -3.53 9.82 -3.31
CA GLU A 74 -4.39 10.82 -2.67
C GLU A 74 -3.59 11.94 -2.00
N SER A 75 -2.55 11.58 -1.26
CA SER A 75 -1.70 12.54 -0.54
C SER A 75 -0.54 13.06 -1.38
N GLY A 76 -0.16 12.37 -2.46
CA GLY A 76 1.02 12.69 -3.28
C GLY A 76 2.35 12.44 -2.55
N HIS A 77 2.32 11.74 -1.43
CA HIS A 77 3.49 11.46 -0.62
C HIS A 77 4.11 10.11 -1.01
N ARG A 78 5.43 10.09 -1.19
CA ARG A 78 6.21 8.86 -1.31
C ARG A 78 6.81 8.48 0.02
N VAL A 79 6.36 7.36 0.60
CA VAL A 79 6.76 6.94 1.95
C VAL A 79 7.29 5.52 1.95
N GLY A 80 8.41 5.29 2.65
CA GLY A 80 8.94 3.95 2.90
C GLY A 80 8.17 3.27 4.03
N MET A 81 7.62 2.09 3.77
CA MET A 81 6.80 1.34 4.73
C MET A 81 7.27 -0.12 4.82
N ARG A 82 7.09 -0.75 5.99
CA ARG A 82 7.37 -2.18 6.15
C ARG A 82 6.23 -3.03 5.62
N ALA A 83 6.53 -4.30 5.33
CA ALA A 83 5.54 -5.27 4.87
C ALA A 83 4.29 -5.33 5.77
N LYS A 84 4.46 -5.26 7.09
CA LYS A 84 3.35 -5.34 8.05
C LYS A 84 2.44 -4.12 8.07
N GLU A 85 2.82 -3.02 7.45
CA GLU A 85 2.03 -1.78 7.42
C GLU A 85 1.16 -1.69 6.16
N LEU A 86 1.39 -2.59 5.20
CA LEU A 86 0.74 -2.64 3.89
C LEU A 86 -0.16 -3.87 3.75
N CYS A 87 -1.15 -3.76 2.87
CA CYS A 87 -1.93 -4.89 2.36
C CYS A 87 -1.96 -4.84 0.84
N THR A 88 -1.80 -5.97 0.17
CA THR A 88 -2.05 -6.08 -1.27
C THR A 88 -3.54 -6.00 -1.56
N LEU A 89 -3.89 -5.34 -2.66
CA LEU A 89 -5.25 -5.32 -3.21
C LEU A 89 -5.40 -6.30 -4.38
N ASP A 90 -4.31 -6.59 -5.10
CA ASP A 90 -4.36 -7.39 -6.33
C ASP A 90 -4.01 -8.87 -6.08
N ASN A 91 -3.13 -9.18 -5.12
CA ASN A 91 -2.61 -10.52 -4.87
C ASN A 91 -3.10 -11.10 -3.55
N LEU A 92 -4.41 -11.01 -3.29
CA LEU A 92 -5.01 -11.62 -2.10
C LEU A 92 -5.05 -13.16 -2.26
N PRO A 93 -4.73 -13.93 -1.19
CA PRO A 93 -4.83 -15.38 -1.25
C PRO A 93 -6.30 -15.83 -1.39
N ASP A 94 -6.51 -16.96 -2.08
CA ASP A 94 -7.86 -17.46 -2.44
C ASP A 94 -8.79 -17.63 -1.23
N ASP A 95 -8.26 -18.06 -0.09
CA ASP A 95 -9.03 -18.23 1.16
C ASP A 95 -9.59 -16.87 1.68
N VAL A 96 -8.81 -15.80 1.52
CA VAL A 96 -9.20 -14.44 1.89
C VAL A 96 -10.22 -13.89 0.89
N LEU A 97 -10.02 -14.15 -0.41
CA LEU A 97 -10.99 -13.78 -1.45
C LEU A 97 -12.34 -14.48 -1.22
N GLN A 98 -12.32 -15.76 -0.87
CA GLN A 98 -13.51 -16.54 -0.55
C GLN A 98 -14.24 -16.00 0.68
N GLY A 99 -13.49 -15.60 1.73
CA GLY A 99 -14.05 -14.98 2.93
C GLY A 99 -14.58 -13.55 2.70
N LEU A 100 -14.04 -12.83 1.72
CA LEU A 100 -14.49 -11.47 1.36
C LEU A 100 -15.77 -11.49 0.50
N GLY A 101 -16.00 -12.53 -0.29
CA GLY A 101 -17.21 -12.68 -1.12
C GLY A 101 -17.45 -11.44 -2.00
N GLU A 102 -18.65 -10.86 -1.93
CA GLU A 102 -19.03 -9.65 -2.68
C GLU A 102 -18.14 -8.42 -2.41
N ARG A 103 -17.45 -8.38 -1.26
CA ARG A 103 -16.53 -7.27 -0.93
C ARG A 103 -15.22 -7.34 -1.73
N ALA A 104 -14.87 -8.50 -2.27
CA ALA A 104 -13.69 -8.64 -3.12
C ALA A 104 -13.85 -7.86 -4.44
N GLU A 105 -15.07 -7.80 -4.98
CA GLU A 105 -15.36 -6.96 -6.16
C GLU A 105 -15.26 -5.47 -5.86
N ALA A 106 -15.69 -5.05 -4.66
CA ALA A 106 -15.54 -3.67 -4.21
C ALA A 106 -14.06 -3.28 -4.11
N LEU A 107 -13.19 -4.20 -3.66
CA LEU A 107 -11.73 -4.05 -3.59
C LEU A 107 -11.11 -3.76 -4.97
N HIS A 108 -11.55 -4.45 -6.02
CA HIS A 108 -11.05 -4.21 -7.37
C HIS A 108 -11.43 -2.84 -7.92
N LYS A 109 -12.57 -2.29 -7.47
CA LYS A 109 -13.08 -0.95 -7.83
C LYS A 109 -12.37 0.20 -7.10
N ILE A 110 -11.57 -0.08 -6.05
CA ILE A 110 -10.93 0.99 -5.28
C ILE A 110 -9.72 1.55 -6.05
N GLY A 111 -9.79 2.80 -6.50
CA GLY A 111 -8.71 3.48 -7.24
C GLY A 111 -8.73 3.26 -8.76
N THR A 112 -9.63 2.43 -9.29
CA THR A 112 -9.94 2.42 -10.73
C THR A 112 -10.92 3.56 -11.02
N ARG A 113 -10.50 4.52 -11.86
CA ARG A 113 -11.42 5.55 -12.37
C ARG A 113 -12.51 4.83 -13.16
N VAL A 114 -13.72 4.74 -12.60
CA VAL A 114 -14.92 4.47 -13.40
C VAL A 114 -15.00 5.63 -14.39
N GLN A 115 -14.66 5.38 -15.65
CA GLN A 115 -14.93 6.35 -16.70
C GLN A 115 -16.45 6.55 -16.70
N PRO A 116 -16.97 7.78 -16.56
CA PRO A 116 -18.38 8.00 -16.82
C PRO A 116 -18.58 7.64 -18.28
N GLU A 117 -19.33 6.57 -18.50
CA GLU A 117 -19.88 6.19 -19.79
C GLU A 117 -20.55 7.43 -20.40
N THR A 118 -19.83 8.03 -21.34
CA THR A 118 -20.29 9.20 -22.07
C THR A 118 -21.32 8.68 -23.06
N SER A 119 -22.57 8.55 -22.61
CA SER A 119 -23.71 8.31 -23.46
C SER A 119 -23.83 9.49 -24.43
N GLN A 120 -23.23 9.34 -25.62
CA GLN A 120 -23.48 10.23 -26.76
C GLN A 120 -24.97 10.16 -27.10
N PRO A 121 -25.72 11.29 -27.09
CA PRO A 121 -27.05 11.31 -27.67
C PRO A 121 -26.91 11.11 -29.18
N GLN A 122 -27.50 10.05 -29.71
CA GLN A 122 -27.68 9.88 -31.16
C GLN A 122 -28.50 11.05 -31.67
N GLU A 123 -27.91 11.87 -32.55
CA GLU A 123 -28.65 12.85 -33.34
C GLU A 123 -29.66 12.12 -34.23
N PRO A 124 -30.94 12.51 -34.25
CA PRO A 124 -31.88 11.99 -35.23
C PRO A 124 -31.53 12.55 -36.61
N SER A 125 -31.26 11.63 -37.55
CA SER A 125 -31.11 11.93 -38.98
C SER A 125 -32.28 12.77 -39.47
N ALA A 126 -31.97 13.93 -40.03
CA ALA A 126 -32.85 14.66 -40.97
C ALA A 126 -32.69 14.09 -42.38
#